data_AF-A0A8C7A3J2-F1
#
_entry.id   AF-A0A8C7A3J2-F1
#
_cell.length_a   1.000
_cell.length_b   1.000
_cell.length_c   1.000
_cell.angle_alpha   90.00
_cell.angle_beta   90.00
_cell.angle_gamma   90.00
#
_symmetry.space_group_name_H-M   'P 1'
#
loop_
_entity.id
_entity.type
_entity.pdbx_description
1 polymer ?
#
loop_
_entity_poly.entity_id
_entity_poly.type
_entity_poly.pdbx_seq_one_letter_code
_entity_poly.pdbx_strand_id
1 'polypeptide(L)' 'FSSWPPATRPLSAGHLLFSLLGHQDVVRDLSFAPNGSLILVSASRDKTLRVWDLSRDGRSLSQVQVTHFGAGEGI' A
#
# COMPACT_ATOMS: atom_id res chain seq x y z
N PHE A 1 12.06 -16.78 -47.03
CA PHE A 1 10.81 -16.30 -46.41
C PHE A 1 11.06 -16.16 -44.92
N SER A 2 10.89 -14.95 -44.42
CA SER A 2 11.51 -14.36 -43.23
C SER A 2 11.13 -15.08 -41.94
N SER A 3 12.14 -15.46 -41.16
CA SER A 3 12.01 -15.96 -39.80
C SER A 3 11.56 -14.86 -38.84
N TRP A 4 10.49 -15.09 -38.09
CA TRP A 4 10.13 -14.28 -36.94
C TRP A 4 9.70 -15.21 -35.79
N PRO A 5 10.30 -15.15 -34.60
CA PRO A 5 9.69 -15.73 -33.41
C PRO A 5 8.71 -14.71 -32.79
N PRO A 6 7.58 -15.15 -32.22
CA PRO A 6 6.56 -14.25 -31.69
C PRO A 6 7.16 -13.36 -30.61
N ALA A 7 6.96 -12.05 -30.72
CA ALA A 7 7.39 -11.08 -29.74
C ALA A 7 6.50 -11.16 -28.49
N THR A 8 6.60 -12.23 -27.70
CA THR A 8 6.10 -12.23 -26.33
C THR A 8 7.16 -11.54 -25.49
N ARG A 9 7.02 -10.22 -25.30
CA ARG A 9 7.76 -9.49 -24.26
C ARG A 9 7.52 -10.25 -22.96
N PRO A 10 8.54 -10.80 -22.29
CA PRO A 10 8.33 -11.43 -21.00
C PRO A 10 7.70 -10.36 -20.10
N LEU A 11 6.54 -10.66 -19.53
CA LEU A 11 5.91 -9.82 -18.52
C LEU A 11 6.94 -9.71 -17.40
N SER A 12 7.48 -8.50 -17.19
CA SER A 12 8.43 -8.25 -16.11
C SER A 12 7.81 -8.77 -14.82
N ALA A 13 8.42 -9.81 -14.24
CA ALA A 13 7.94 -10.39 -13.00
C ALA A 13 7.85 -9.30 -11.94
N GLY A 14 6.69 -9.14 -11.32
CA GLY A 14 6.53 -8.22 -10.20
C GLY A 14 7.44 -8.66 -9.06
N HIS A 15 8.31 -7.77 -8.60
CA HIS A 15 9.14 -8.00 -7.43
C HIS A 15 8.46 -7.40 -6.21
N LEU A 16 8.35 -8.18 -5.12
CA LEU A 16 7.89 -7.66 -3.84
C LEU A 16 8.92 -6.63 -3.35
N LEU A 17 8.54 -5.36 -3.32
CA LEU A 17 9.44 -4.28 -2.88
C LEU A 17 9.45 -4.16 -1.35
N PHE A 18 8.25 -4.14 -0.73
CA PHE A 18 8.10 -3.90 0.71
C PHE A 18 6.97 -4.72 1.31
N SER A 19 7.17 -5.17 2.56
CA SER A 19 6.13 -5.76 3.41
C SER A 19 5.78 -4.78 4.53
N LEU A 20 4.59 -4.19 4.46
CA LEU A 20 4.14 -3.16 5.38
C LEU A 20 3.49 -3.80 6.62
N LEU A 21 4.32 -4.14 7.61
CA LEU A 21 3.92 -4.85 8.81
C LEU A 21 3.57 -3.89 9.96
N GLY A 22 2.42 -4.11 10.61
CA GLY A 22 2.10 -3.41 11.86
C GLY A 22 0.60 -3.21 12.12
N HIS A 23 -0.25 -3.36 11.11
CA HIS A 23 -1.69 -3.40 11.36
C HIS A 23 -2.06 -4.67 12.12
N GLN A 24 -2.97 -4.53 13.10
CA GLN A 24 -3.42 -5.64 13.96
C GLN A 24 -4.73 -6.26 13.46
N ASP A 25 -5.32 -5.69 12.41
CA ASP A 25 -6.56 -6.14 11.79
C ASP A 25 -6.54 -5.81 10.28
N VAL A 26 -7.56 -6.24 9.55
CA VAL A 26 -7.71 -6.08 8.11
C VAL A 26 -7.56 -4.63 7.67
N VAL A 27 -6.65 -4.40 6.73
CA VAL A 27 -6.51 -3.15 6.01
C VAL A 27 -7.71 -3.03 5.06
N ARG A 28 -8.48 -1.94 5.20
CA ARG A 28 -9.67 -1.69 4.37
C ARG A 28 -9.41 -0.73 3.22
N ASP A 29 -8.40 0.14 3.36
CA ASP A 29 -8.13 1.17 2.36
C ASP A 29 -6.65 1.52 2.31
N LEU A 30 -6.20 1.95 1.12
CA LEU A 30 -4.82 2.28 0.78
C LEU A 30 -4.81 3.44 -0.21
N SER A 31 -4.07 4.50 0.10
CA SER A 31 -3.97 5.69 -0.76
C SER A 31 -2.55 6.23 -0.84
N PHE A 32 -2.08 6.49 -2.06
CA PHE A 32 -0.76 7.07 -2.34
C PHE A 32 -0.84 8.60 -2.42
N ALA A 33 0.24 9.26 -2.03
CA ALA A 33 0.38 10.69 -2.26
C ALA A 33 0.50 11.00 -3.76
N PRO A 34 -0.27 11.98 -4.29
CA PRO A 34 -0.27 12.29 -5.73
C PRO A 34 0.93 13.13 -6.18
N ASN A 35 1.74 13.62 -5.23
CA ASN A 35 2.84 14.58 -5.47
C ASN A 35 4.16 13.92 -5.93
N GLY A 36 4.16 12.63 -6.27
CA GLY A 36 5.36 11.87 -6.62
C GLY A 36 6.24 11.51 -5.44
N SER A 37 5.86 11.88 -4.21
CA SER A 37 6.44 11.30 -3.01
C SER A 37 5.93 9.88 -2.83
N LEU A 38 6.83 8.98 -2.46
CA LEU A 38 6.54 7.58 -2.19
C LEU A 38 5.84 7.39 -0.83
N ILE A 39 4.92 8.29 -0.48
CA ILE A 39 4.15 8.23 0.76
C ILE A 39 2.86 7.45 0.51
N LEU A 40 2.58 6.48 1.36
CA LEU A 40 1.37 5.67 1.35
C LEU A 40 0.67 5.78 2.69
N VAL A 41 -0.65 5.92 2.68
CA VAL A 41 -1.48 5.83 3.87
C VAL A 41 -2.31 4.56 3.80
N SER A 42 -2.31 3.79 4.88
CA SER A 42 -3.13 2.59 5.03
C SER A 42 -4.11 2.75 6.19
N ALA A 43 -5.37 2.39 5.93
CA ALA A 43 -6.44 2.41 6.93
C ALA A 43 -6.84 0.98 7.29
N SER A 44 -6.91 0.68 8.59
CA SER A 44 -7.28 -0.65 9.08
C SER A 44 -8.47 -0.61 10.04
N ARG A 45 -9.15 -1.77 10.14
CA ARG A 45 -10.17 -2.03 11.15
C ARG A 45 -9.61 -1.97 12.58
N ASP A 46 -8.28 -1.99 12.74
CA ASP A 46 -7.60 -1.77 14.03
C ASP A 46 -7.72 -0.33 14.57
N LYS A 47 -8.49 0.53 13.89
CA LYS A 47 -8.73 1.94 14.22
C LYS A 47 -7.48 2.81 14.12
N THR A 48 -6.52 2.40 13.29
CA THR A 48 -5.30 3.16 13.04
C THR A 48 -5.14 3.48 11.56
N LEU A 49 -4.55 4.65 11.31
CA LEU A 49 -3.96 4.97 10.02
C LEU A 49 -2.44 4.87 10.16
N ARG A 50 -1.79 4.20 9.22
CA ARG A 50 -0.33 4.16 9.16
C ARG A 50 0.14 4.90 7.92
N VAL A 51 1.16 5.74 8.11
CA VAL A 51 1.83 6.46 7.03
C VAL A 51 3.19 5.80 6.80
N TRP A 52 3.38 5.36 5.57
CA TRP A 52 4.58 4.68 5.10
C TRP A 52 5.32 5.61 4.15
N ASP A 53 6.64 5.71 4.33
CA ASP A 53 7.50 6.33 3.33
C ASP A 53 8.30 5.22 2.64
N LEU A 54 7.96 4.99 1.38
CA LEU A 54 8.56 3.98 0.54
C LEU A 54 9.82 4.54 -0.19
N SER A 55 10.25 5.77 0.07
CA SER A 55 11.50 6.33 -0.48
C SER A 55 12.75 5.80 0.23
N ARG A 56 12.61 5.24 1.44
CA ARG A 56 13.71 4.70 2.25
C ARG A 56 13.34 3.33 2.85
N ASP A 57 13.39 2.29 2.03
CA ASP A 57 13.28 0.89 2.47
C ASP A 57 11.92 0.46 3.07
N GLY A 58 10.83 1.20 2.80
CA GLY A 58 9.47 0.79 3.17
C GLY A 58 9.20 0.76 4.68
N ARG A 59 9.94 1.53 5.48
CA ARG A 59 9.71 1.63 6.92
C ARG A 59 8.47 2.46 7.24
N SER A 60 7.71 2.02 8.25
CA SER A 60 6.63 2.81 8.85
C SER A 60 7.23 4.09 9.45
N LEU A 61 6.97 5.26 8.88
CA LEU A 61 7.48 6.51 9.46
C LEU A 61 6.64 6.95 10.66
N SER A 62 5.34 6.72 10.60
CA SER A 62 4.42 7.24 11.62
C SER A 62 3.15 6.41 11.69
N GLN A 63 2.73 6.13 12.91
CA GLN A 63 1.43 5.54 13.20
C GLN A 63 0.56 6.62 13.83
N VAL A 64 -0.59 6.89 13.22
CA VAL A 64 -1.56 7.85 13.71
C VAL A 64 -2.78 7.07 14.18
N GLN A 65 -3.08 7.17 15.47
CA GLN A 65 -4.34 6.65 16.00
C GLN A 65 -5.45 7.62 15.64
N VAL A 66 -6.44 7.15 14.89
CA VAL A 66 -7.61 7.95 14.59
C VAL A 66 -8.68 7.59 15.60
N THR A 67 -8.83 8.43 16.62
CA THR A 67 -9.80 8.24 17.72
C THR A 67 -11.25 8.50 17.30
N HIS A 68 -11.50 8.90 16.06
CA HIS A 68 -12.84 9.14 15.53
C HIS A 68 -13.05 8.43 14.20
N PHE A 69 -13.37 7.14 14.26
CA PHE A 69 -14.28 6.56 13.28
C PHE A 69 -15.68 6.78 13.82
N GLY A 70 -16.54 7.46 13.06
CA GLY A 70 -17.97 7.47 13.33
C GLY A 70 -18.41 6.03 13.54
N ALA A 71 -18.77 5.72 14.79
CA ALA A 71 -19.42 4.47 15.10
C ALA A 71 -20.72 4.47 14.29
N GLY A 72 -20.79 3.64 13.26
CA GLY A 72 -22.07 3.14 12.80
C GLY A 72 -22.68 2.36 13.95
N GLU A 73 -23.45 3.03 14.79
CA GLU A 73 -24.57 2.39 15.46
C GLU A 73 -25.59 2.01 14.37
N GLY A 74 -25.94 0.73 14.29
CA GLY A 74 -26.98 0.18 13.40
C GLY A 74 -26.54 0.09 11.93
N ILE A 75 -26.70 -1.04 11.23
CA ILE A 75 -27.76 -2.04 11.24
C ILE A 75 -27.20 -3.45 10.98
#